data_AF-A0A3S4KF85-F1
#
_entry.id   AF-A0A3S4KF85-F1
#
_cell.length_a   1.000
_cell.length_b   1.000
_cell.length_c   1.000
_cell.angle_alpha   90.00
_cell.angle_beta   90.00
_cell.angle_gamma   90.00
#
_symmetry.space_group_name_H-M   'P 1'
#
loop_
_entity.id
_entity.type
_entity.pdbx_description
1 polymer ?
#
loop_
_entity_poly.entity_id
_entity_poly.type
_entity_poly.pdbx_seq_one_letter_code
_entity_poly.pdbx_strand_id
1 'polypeptide(L)' 'MDFLAEQQIGIESCLTSNIQTSTVAELAAHPLKTFLEHGIRASINTDDPGVQGVDIIHEYTVAAPAAGVIPRANPPGAD' A
#
# COMPACT_ATOMS: atom_id res chain seq x y z
N MET A 1 0.03 16.76 -0.83
CA MET A 1 -0.64 15.62 -1.49
C MET A 1 -1.21 16.04 -2.84
N ASP A 2 -1.84 17.20 -2.92
CA ASP A 2 -2.48 17.76 -4.12
C ASP A 2 -1.60 17.73 -5.38
N PHE A 3 -0.35 18.19 -5.31
CA PHE A 3 0.57 18.12 -6.45
C PHE A 3 0.74 16.70 -7.02
N LEU A 4 0.87 15.68 -6.16
CA LEU A 4 1.01 14.29 -6.60
C LEU A 4 -0.26 13.78 -7.29
N ALA A 5 -1.42 14.11 -6.72
CA ALA A 5 -2.71 13.75 -7.30
C ALA A 5 -2.94 14.48 -8.64
N GLU A 6 -2.74 15.79 -8.70
CA GLU A 6 -2.92 16.62 -9.90
C GLU A 6 -1.98 16.19 -11.03
N GLN A 7 -0.72 15.89 -10.71
CA GLN A 7 0.28 15.46 -11.71
C GLN A 7 0.25 13.95 -11.98
N GLN A 8 -0.66 13.19 -11.34
CA GLN A 8 -0.78 11.73 -11.46
C GLN A 8 0.55 10.99 -11.17
N ILE A 9 1.33 11.49 -10.20
CA ILE A 9 2.57 10.87 -9.76
C ILE A 9 2.23 9.75 -8.78
N GLY A 10 2.55 8.51 -9.16
CA GLY A 10 2.29 7.33 -8.35
C GLY A 10 3.29 7.14 -7.21
N ILE A 11 2.85 6.50 -6.12
CA ILE A 11 3.71 6.08 -5.01
C ILE A 11 3.88 4.56 -5.04
N GLU A 12 5.12 4.10 -4.97
CA GLU A 12 5.44 2.68 -4.73
C GLU A 12 5.47 2.44 -3.22
N SER A 13 4.51 1.69 -2.70
CA SER A 13 4.33 1.47 -1.26
C SER A 13 4.81 0.07 -0.87
N CYS A 14 5.73 -0.01 0.10
CA CYS A 14 6.33 -1.26 0.56
C CYS A 14 6.02 -1.48 2.04
N LEU A 15 4.87 -2.07 2.36
CA LEU A 15 4.28 -2.03 3.70
C LEU A 15 5.17 -2.72 4.75
N THR A 16 5.59 -3.97 4.48
CA THR A 16 6.47 -4.71 5.40
C THR A 16 7.83 -4.05 5.54
N SER A 17 8.42 -3.60 4.42
CA SER A 17 9.71 -2.88 4.43
C SER A 17 9.62 -1.60 5.27
N ASN A 18 8.56 -0.81 5.14
CA ASN A 18 8.39 0.44 5.89
C ASN A 18 8.31 0.22 7.41
N ILE A 19 7.79 -0.92 7.87
CA ILE A 19 7.83 -1.32 9.28
C ILE A 19 9.25 -1.74 9.70
N GLN A 20 9.87 -2.66 8.95
CA GLN A 20 11.17 -3.22 9.32
C GLN A 20 12.30 -2.18 9.28
N THR A 21 12.19 -1.19 8.40
CA THR A 21 13.11 -0.04 8.30
C THR A 21 12.78 1.09 9.27
N SER A 22 11.74 0.94 10.10
CA SER A 22 11.25 1.97 11.02
C SER A 22 10.82 3.28 10.32
N THR A 23 10.44 3.21 9.05
CA THR A 23 9.85 4.34 8.30
C THR A 23 8.47 4.69 8.86
N VAL A 24 7.71 3.67 9.29
CA VAL A 24 6.46 3.83 10.04
C VAL A 24 6.51 2.97 11.30
N ALA A 25 5.79 3.40 12.35
CA ALA A 25 5.78 2.70 13.63
C ALA A 25 4.92 1.42 13.63
N GLU A 26 3.81 1.42 12.89
CA GLU A 26 2.86 0.31 12.81
C GLU A 26 2.07 0.36 11.50
N LEU A 27 1.57 -0.79 11.03
CA LEU A 27 0.86 -0.87 9.75
C LEU A 27 -0.45 -0.07 9.79
N ALA A 28 -1.16 -0.05 10.92
CA ALA A 28 -2.39 0.70 11.08
C ALA A 28 -2.20 2.22 10.89
N ALA A 29 -0.98 2.74 11.08
CA ALA A 29 -0.61 4.13 10.87
C ALA A 29 0.04 4.39 9.49
N HIS A 30 0.09 3.39 8.61
CA HIS A 30 0.72 3.52 7.29
C HIS A 30 -0.07 4.51 6.39
N PRO A 31 0.58 5.46 5.70
CA PRO A 31 -0.11 6.55 4.99
C PRO A 31 -0.78 6.12 3.68
N LEU A 32 -0.59 4.87 3.24
CA LEU A 32 -1.10 4.36 1.95
C LEU A 32 -2.61 4.56 1.80
N LYS A 33 -3.41 4.26 2.84
CA LYS A 33 -4.85 4.49 2.81
C LYS A 33 -5.18 5.97 2.57
N THR A 34 -4.53 6.85 3.31
CA THR A 34 -4.70 8.31 3.17
C THR A 34 -4.31 8.78 1.75
N PHE A 35 -3.22 8.27 1.18
CA PHE A 35 -2.83 8.62 -0.19
C PHE A 35 -3.92 8.23 -1.21
N LEU A 36 -4.45 7.02 -1.10
CA LEU A 36 -5.53 6.53 -1.96
C LEU A 36 -6.81 7.35 -1.79
N GLU A 37 -7.18 7.71 -0.55
CA GLU A 37 -8.35 8.56 -0.26
C GLU A 37 -8.20 9.99 -0.81
N HIS A 38 -6.96 10.50 -0.89
CA HIS A 38 -6.63 11.78 -1.53
C HIS A 38 -6.51 11.70 -3.06
N GLY A 39 -6.79 10.55 -3.68
CA GLY A 39 -6.73 10.36 -5.13
C GLY A 39 -5.31 10.19 -5.69
N ILE A 40 -4.31 9.99 -4.82
CA ILE A 40 -2.94 9.63 -5.25
C ILE A 40 -2.95 8.15 -5.65
N ARG A 41 -2.40 7.85 -6.83
CA ARG A 41 -2.24 6.47 -7.30
C ARG A 41 -1.10 5.81 -6.54
N ALA A 42 -1.26 4.54 -6.21
CA ALA A 42 -0.19 3.77 -5.57
C ALA A 42 -0.17 2.31 -6.03
N SER A 43 1.00 1.69 -5.93
CA SER A 43 1.19 0.24 -6.02
C SER A 43 1.61 -0.32 -4.67
N ILE A 44 1.32 -1.60 -4.47
CA ILE A 44 1.84 -2.39 -3.35
C ILE A 44 3.01 -3.22 -3.87
N ASN A 45 4.14 -3.15 -3.16
CA ASN A 45 5.43 -3.71 -3.57
C ASN A 45 6.10 -4.40 -2.37
N THR A 46 7.02 -5.31 -2.64
CA THR A 46 7.79 -6.02 -1.59
C THR A 46 9.04 -5.27 -1.13
N ASP A 47 9.54 -4.31 -1.93
CA ASP A 47 10.92 -3.80 -1.84
C ASP A 47 11.95 -4.92 -2.12
N ASP A 48 12.55 -5.51 -1.09
CA ASP A 48 13.49 -6.63 -1.15
C ASP A 48 12.91 -7.89 -0.45
N PRO A 49 12.25 -8.80 -1.20
CA PRO A 49 11.67 -10.03 -0.64
C PRO A 49 12.63 -10.87 0.22
N GLY A 50 13.93 -10.89 -0.14
CA GLY A 50 14.94 -11.66 0.57
C GLY A 50 15.30 -11.06 1.92
N VAL A 51 15.34 -9.73 2.02
CA VAL A 51 15.55 -9.01 3.28
C VAL A 51 14.28 -9.01 4.14
N GLN A 52 13.11 -8.80 3.53
CA GLN A 52 11.86 -8.71 4.27
C GLN A 52 11.32 -10.08 4.73
N GLY A 53 11.70 -11.17 4.05
CA GLY A 53 11.21 -12.51 4.37
C GLY A 53 9.74 -12.74 3.98
N VAL A 54 9.25 -12.00 2.98
CA VAL A 54 7.86 -12.03 2.50
C VAL A 54 7.82 -12.04 0.97
N ASP A 55 6.69 -12.45 0.40
CA ASP A 55 6.41 -12.32 -1.04
C ASP A 55 5.31 -11.30 -1.31
N ILE A 56 5.01 -11.09 -2.59
CA ILE A 56 3.96 -10.15 -2.98
C ILE A 56 2.57 -10.59 -2.52
N ILE A 57 2.32 -11.89 -2.34
CA ILE A 57 1.03 -12.39 -1.85
C ILE A 57 0.83 -11.94 -0.40
N HIS A 58 1.86 -12.02 0.44
CA HIS A 58 1.84 -11.52 1.82
C HIS A 58 1.50 -10.03 1.88
N GLU A 59 2.12 -9.21 1.02
CA GLU A 59 1.85 -7.77 0.98
C GLU A 59 0.35 -7.47 0.73
N TYR A 60 -0.28 -8.19 -0.20
CA TYR A 60 -1.70 -8.00 -0.52
C TYR A 60 -2.67 -8.64 0.48
N THR A 61 -2.32 -9.78 1.06
CA THR A 61 -3.25 -10.57 1.88
C THR A 61 -3.11 -10.36 3.37
N VAL A 62 -1.96 -9.85 3.83
CA VAL A 62 -1.66 -9.62 5.25
C VAL A 62 -1.36 -8.15 5.51
N ALA A 63 -0.35 -7.58 4.84
CA ALA A 63 0.11 -6.24 5.17
C ALA A 63 -0.91 -5.14 4.77
N ALA A 64 -1.49 -5.22 3.58
CA ALA A 64 -2.46 -4.24 3.10
C ALA A 64 -3.74 -4.19 3.95
N PRO A 65 -4.39 -5.32 4.30
CA PRO A 65 -5.51 -5.31 5.24
C PRO A 65 -5.14 -4.74 6.61
N ALA A 66 -3.96 -5.07 7.14
CA ALA A 66 -3.47 -4.51 8.41
C ALA A 66 -3.20 -3.00 8.33
N ALA A 67 -2.90 -2.47 7.15
CA ALA A 67 -2.80 -1.04 6.85
C ALA A 67 -4.15 -0.38 6.51
N GLY A 68 -5.26 -1.12 6.64
CA GLY A 68 -6.61 -0.61 6.34
C GLY A 68 -6.91 -0.45 4.85
N VAL A 69 -6.09 -1.03 3.97
CA VAL A 69 -6.29 -1.06 2.53
C VAL A 69 -6.94 -2.39 2.16
N ILE A 70 -8.17 -2.32 1.66
CA ILE A 70 -8.95 -3.50 1.24
C ILE A 70 -9.24 -3.44 -0.25
N PRO A 71 -9.39 -4.61 -0.91
CA PRO A 71 -9.87 -4.65 -2.28
C PRO A 71 -11.18 -3.88 -2.43
N ARG A 72 -11.29 -3.05 -3.48
CA ARG A 72 -12.56 -2.46 -3.83
C ARG A 72 -13.53 -3.59 -4.18
N ALA A 73 -14.75 -3.53 -3.66
CA ALA A 73 -15.80 -4.44 -4.09
C ALA A 73 -15.95 -4.35 -5.62
N ASN A 74 -16.03 -5.51 -6.29
CA ASN A 74 -16.35 -5.51 -7.71
C ASN A 74 -17.72 -4.83 -7.90
N PRO A 75 -17.87 -3.92 -8.87
CA PRO A 75 -19.18 -3.42 -9.21
C PRO A 75 -20.07 -4.60 -9.66
N PRO A 76 -21.39 -4.54 -9.43
CA PRO A 76 -22.30 -5.57 -9.91
C PRO A 76 -22.14 -5.79 -11.42
N GLY A 77 -21.89 -7.03 -11.85
CA GLY A 77 -21.76 -7.39 -13.26
C GLY A 77 -20.37 -7.22 -13.88
N ALA A 78 -19.30 -7.21 -13.07
CA ALA A 78 -17.92 -7.34 -13.53
C ALA A 78 -17.44 -8.78 -13.34
N ASP A 79 -17.73 -9.64 -14.32
CA ASP A 79 -17.07 -10.91 -14.63
C ASP A 79 -16.20 -10.80 -15.89
#